data_AF-A0ABD0PTK5-F1
#
_entry.id   AF-A0ABD0PTK5-F1
#
_cell.length_a   1.000
_cell.length_b   1.000
_cell.length_c   1.000
_cell.angle_alpha   90.00
_cell.angle_beta   90.00
_cell.angle_gamma   90.00
#
_symmetry.space_group_name_H-M   'P 1'
#
loop_
_entity.id
_entity.type
_entity.pdbx_description
1 polymer ?
#
loop_
_entity_poly.entity_id
_entity_poly.type
_entity_poly.pdbx_seq_one_letter_code
_entity_poly.pdbx_strand_id
1 'polypeptide(L)'
;MLSGDPASFPQISSGLSHTGVQLLALLVPTLISYLLDETTFSTASASSKGLHEFALQNLMHTGPLYPAAFKTVIGAAPELKTRLESAIRSKQANNKAKTAAGQPKPTVQAAPTIKLKTSFF
;
A
#
# COMPACT_ATOMS: atom_id res chain seq x y z
N MET A 1 -57.33 8.74 32.83
CA MET A 1 -55.91 9.08 33.02
C MET A 1 -55.17 8.66 31.77
N LEU A 2 -54.81 9.66 30.95
CA LEU A 2 -54.19 9.50 29.64
C LEU A 2 -52.68 9.66 29.84
N SER A 3 -51.94 8.57 30.03
CA SER A 3 -50.47 8.61 30.02
C SER A 3 -50.00 8.29 28.61
N GLY A 4 -49.57 9.33 27.89
CA GLY A 4 -48.89 9.20 26.62
C GLY A 4 -47.48 8.65 26.82
N ASP A 5 -47.16 7.59 26.09
CA ASP A 5 -45.80 7.08 25.98
C ASP A 5 -45.02 7.96 24.97
N PRO A 6 -43.90 8.57 25.37
CA PRO A 6 -43.12 9.43 24.49
C PRO A 6 -42.25 8.58 23.55
N ALA A 7 -42.66 8.54 22.29
CA ALA A 7 -41.77 8.54 21.14
C ALA A 7 -40.63 7.49 21.14
N SER A 8 -40.95 6.25 20.79
CA SER A 8 -39.98 5.36 20.13
C SER A 8 -39.66 5.88 18.73
N PHE A 9 -38.74 6.83 18.64
CA PHE A 9 -38.06 7.13 17.38
C PHE A 9 -37.19 5.94 17.00
N PRO A 10 -37.33 5.33 15.80
CA PRO A 10 -36.33 4.40 15.31
C PRO A 10 -35.02 5.18 15.12
N GLN A 11 -34.01 4.83 15.93
CA GLN A 11 -32.63 5.25 15.79
C GLN A 11 -32.08 4.79 14.42
N ILE A 12 -32.23 5.63 13.40
CA ILE A 12 -31.52 5.47 12.12
C ILE A 12 -30.10 5.98 12.35
N SER A 13 -29.22 5.13 12.89
CA SER A 13 -27.80 5.51 13.08
C SER A 13 -26.82 4.38 12.75
N SER A 14 -27.22 3.42 11.91
CA SER A 14 -26.37 2.29 11.48
C SER A 14 -26.06 2.24 9.98
N GLY A 15 -26.38 3.28 9.21
CA GLY A 15 -26.18 3.29 7.75
C GLY A 15 -24.75 3.59 7.29
N LEU A 16 -23.97 4.35 8.06
CA LEU A 16 -22.70 4.89 7.55
C LEU A 16 -21.57 3.83 7.55
N SER A 17 -21.57 2.90 8.52
CA SER A 17 -20.52 1.88 8.66
C SER A 17 -20.60 0.74 7.63
N HIS A 18 -21.78 0.49 7.06
CA HIS A 18 -21.95 -0.55 6.03
C HIS A 18 -21.35 -0.12 4.68
N THR A 19 -21.44 1.18 4.36
CA THR A 19 -20.94 1.73 3.08
C THR A 19 -19.43 1.58 2.92
N GLY A 20 -18.65 1.75 4.00
CA GLY A 20 -17.21 1.56 3.97
C GLY A 20 -16.80 0.11 3.69
N VAL A 21 -17.50 -0.86 4.29
CA VAL A 21 -17.24 -2.29 4.06
C VAL A 21 -17.61 -2.69 2.64
N GLN A 22 -18.75 -2.24 2.12
CA GLN A 22 -19.16 -2.52 0.74
C GLN A 22 -18.23 -1.86 -0.28
N LEU A 23 -17.79 -0.63 -0.02
CA LEU A 23 -16.82 0.05 -0.87
C LEU A 23 -15.49 -0.72 -0.91
N LEU A 24 -14.98 -1.16 0.25
CA LEU A 24 -13.79 -2.01 0.31
C LEU A 24 -14.00 -3.37 -0.35
N ALA A 25 -15.21 -3.94 -0.26
CA ALA A 25 -15.56 -5.20 -0.90
C ALA A 25 -15.53 -5.14 -2.43
N LEU A 26 -15.66 -3.96 -3.03
CA LEU A 26 -15.38 -3.75 -4.45
C LEU A 26 -13.92 -3.34 -4.68
N LEU A 27 -13.43 -2.36 -3.92
CA LEU A 27 -12.12 -1.75 -4.15
C LEU A 27 -10.96 -2.75 -3.98
N VAL A 28 -10.98 -3.58 -2.92
CA VAL A 28 -9.92 -4.55 -2.63
C VAL A 28 -9.77 -5.58 -3.75
N PRO A 29 -10.82 -6.30 -4.18
CA PRO A 29 -10.70 -7.22 -5.32
C PRO A 29 -10.28 -6.51 -6.61
N THR A 30 -10.79 -5.31 -6.88
CA THR A 30 -10.37 -4.52 -8.05
C THR A 30 -8.86 -4.21 -8.02
N LEU A 31 -8.33 -3.73 -6.90
CA LEU A 31 -6.89 -3.48 -6.73
C LEU A 31 -6.08 -4.78 -6.90
N ILE A 32 -6.57 -5.89 -6.36
CA ILE A 32 -5.91 -7.21 -6.46
C ILE A 32 -5.91 -7.72 -7.91
N SER A 33 -6.92 -7.41 -8.72
CA SER A 33 -6.93 -7.75 -10.15
C SER A 33 -5.82 -7.07 -10.95
N TYR A 34 -5.31 -5.92 -10.49
CA TYR A 34 -4.15 -5.25 -11.08
C TYR A 34 -2.80 -5.80 -10.57
N LEU A 35 -2.80 -6.76 -9.63
CA LEU A 35 -1.58 -7.41 -9.20
C LEU A 35 -1.11 -8.39 -10.27
N LEU A 36 0.04 -8.09 -10.84
CA LEU A 36 0.78 -8.92 -11.77
C LEU A 36 1.51 -10.05 -11.01
N ASP A 37 1.55 -11.22 -11.63
CA ASP A 37 2.45 -12.32 -11.27
C ASP A 37 3.89 -12.00 -11.69
N GLU A 38 4.90 -12.64 -11.10
CA GLU A 38 6.32 -12.42 -11.41
C GLU A 38 6.62 -12.54 -12.92
N THR A 39 6.04 -13.56 -13.57
CA THR A 39 6.20 -13.82 -15.00
C THR A 39 5.61 -12.69 -15.86
N THR A 40 4.45 -12.18 -15.46
CA THR A 40 3.76 -11.07 -16.13
C THR A 40 4.37 -9.71 -15.78
N PHE A 41 4.90 -9.55 -14.57
CA PHE A 41 5.54 -8.33 -14.10
C PHE A 41 6.82 -8.10 -14.89
N SER A 42 7.61 -9.13 -15.18
CA SER A 42 8.85 -8.99 -15.96
C SER A 42 8.60 -8.40 -17.36
N THR A 43 7.59 -8.92 -18.06
CA THR A 43 7.23 -8.54 -19.44
C THR A 43 6.26 -7.37 -19.54
N ALA A 44 5.68 -6.94 -18.42
CA ALA A 44 4.73 -5.84 -18.37
C ALA A 44 5.34 -4.46 -18.72
N SER A 45 4.50 -3.61 -19.31
CA SER A 45 4.80 -2.21 -19.59
C SER A 45 4.99 -1.39 -18.31
N ALA A 46 5.66 -0.24 -18.43
CA ALA A 46 5.89 0.67 -17.31
C ALA A 46 4.59 1.09 -16.60
N SER A 47 3.51 1.34 -17.36
CA SER A 47 2.20 1.69 -16.80
C SER A 47 1.61 0.55 -15.97
N SER A 48 1.72 -0.70 -16.44
CA SER A 48 1.21 -1.88 -15.75
C SER A 48 2.00 -2.15 -14.45
N LYS A 49 3.33 -1.99 -14.50
CA LYS A 49 4.19 -2.02 -13.30
C LYS A 49 3.85 -0.91 -12.31
N GLY A 50 3.54 0.29 -12.80
CA GLY A 50 3.10 1.42 -11.98
C GLY A 50 1.76 1.15 -11.29
N LEU A 51 0.79 0.59 -12.02
CA LEU A 51 -0.50 0.18 -11.45
C LEU A 51 -0.34 -0.94 -10.42
N HIS A 52 0.54 -1.92 -10.67
CA HIS A 52 0.85 -2.97 -9.71
C HIS A 52 1.35 -2.39 -8.38
N GLU A 53 2.37 -1.52 -8.44
CA GLU A 53 2.92 -0.88 -7.23
C GLU A 53 1.88 0.02 -6.54
N PHE A 54 1.12 0.79 -7.31
CA PHE A 54 0.05 1.63 -6.77
C PHE A 54 -1.01 0.81 -6.05
N ALA A 55 -1.47 -0.28 -6.66
CA ALA A 55 -2.48 -1.16 -6.08
C ALA A 55 -1.97 -1.81 -4.80
N LEU A 56 -0.74 -2.33 -4.83
CA LEU A 56 -0.11 -2.97 -3.68
C LEU A 56 0.10 -2.00 -2.52
N GLN A 57 0.57 -0.77 -2.79
CA GLN A 57 0.70 0.28 -1.76
C GLN A 57 -0.65 0.64 -1.14
N ASN A 58 -1.70 0.82 -1.95
CA ASN A 58 -3.04 1.10 -1.45
C ASN A 58 -3.58 -0.06 -0.60
N LEU A 59 -3.36 -1.31 -1.00
CA LEU A 59 -3.77 -2.49 -0.22
C LEU A 59 -3.04 -2.55 1.13
N MET A 60 -1.72 -2.29 1.14
CA MET A 60 -0.92 -2.24 2.37
C MET A 60 -1.34 -1.11 3.32
N HIS A 61 -1.74 0.04 2.79
CA HIS A 61 -2.23 1.17 3.59
C HIS A 61 -3.67 0.92 4.08
N THR A 62 -4.52 0.32 3.24
CA THR A 62 -5.94 0.07 3.57
C THR A 62 -6.09 -0.99 4.67
N GLY A 63 -5.21 -1.99 4.72
CA GLY A 63 -5.21 -3.05 5.74
C GLY A 63 -5.30 -2.53 7.20
N PRO A 64 -4.36 -1.68 7.66
CA PRO A 64 -4.42 -1.10 9.00
C PRO A 64 -5.48 -0.01 9.15
N LEU A 65 -5.90 0.66 8.07
CA LEU A 65 -6.94 1.70 8.12
C LEU A 65 -8.33 1.12 8.39
N TYR A 66 -8.61 -0.07 7.85
CA TYR A 66 -9.90 -0.75 7.99
C TYR A 66 -9.75 -2.26 8.26
N PRO A 67 -9.19 -2.67 9.41
CA PRO A 67 -8.82 -4.06 9.66
C PRO A 67 -10.02 -5.01 9.69
N ALA A 68 -11.18 -4.57 10.18
CA ALA A 68 -12.39 -5.39 10.21
C ALA A 68 -12.95 -5.65 8.80
N ALA A 69 -13.16 -4.60 8.02
CA ALA A 69 -13.67 -4.68 6.65
C ALA A 69 -12.71 -5.45 5.74
N PHE A 70 -11.42 -5.16 5.83
CA PHE A 70 -10.39 -5.83 5.04
C PHE A 70 -10.33 -7.33 5.33
N LYS A 71 -10.42 -7.73 6.61
CA LYS A 71 -10.50 -9.14 7.01
C LYS A 71 -11.74 -9.82 6.46
N THR A 72 -12.91 -9.17 6.46
CA THR A 72 -14.13 -9.73 5.86
C THR A 72 -13.95 -9.99 4.37
N VAL A 73 -13.41 -9.02 3.62
CA VAL A 73 -13.25 -9.15 2.16
C VAL A 73 -12.19 -10.19 1.79
N ILE A 74 -11.02 -10.15 2.44
CA ILE A 74 -9.94 -11.12 2.23
C ILE A 74 -10.32 -12.53 2.74
N GLY A 75 -11.12 -12.60 3.81
CA GLY A 75 -11.65 -13.86 4.35
C GLY A 75 -12.74 -14.48 3.48
N ALA A 76 -13.50 -13.66 2.75
CA ALA A 76 -14.54 -14.14 1.83
C ALA A 76 -13.95 -14.78 0.55
N ALA A 77 -12.72 -14.42 0.17
CA ALA A 77 -12.06 -14.92 -1.03
C ALA A 77 -10.58 -15.27 -0.76
N PRO A 78 -10.26 -16.53 -0.43
CA PRO A 78 -8.89 -16.95 -0.07
C PRO A 78 -7.89 -16.77 -1.22
N GLU A 79 -8.35 -16.80 -2.47
CA GLU A 79 -7.53 -16.51 -3.66
C GLU A 79 -6.98 -15.06 -3.67
N LEU A 80 -7.77 -14.10 -3.20
CA LEU A 80 -7.36 -12.70 -3.09
C LEU A 80 -6.24 -12.55 -2.07
N LYS A 81 -6.36 -13.27 -0.94
CA LYS A 81 -5.33 -13.33 0.09
C LYS A 81 -4.00 -13.85 -0.47
N THR A 82 -4.03 -15.00 -1.14
CA THR A 82 -2.83 -15.62 -1.70
C THR A 82 -2.16 -14.70 -2.72
N ARG A 83 -2.92 -14.05 -3.60
CA ARG A 83 -2.39 -13.08 -4.57
C ARG A 83 -1.74 -11.87 -3.89
N LEU A 84 -2.37 -11.32 -2.86
CA LEU A 84 -1.82 -10.21 -2.09
C LEU A 84 -0.50 -10.61 -1.41
N GLU A 85 -0.47 -11.77 -0.74
CA GLU A 85 0.73 -12.25 -0.06
C GLU A 85 1.90 -12.48 -1.03
N SER A 86 1.64 -13.07 -2.20
CA SER A 86 2.64 -13.24 -3.26
C SER A 86 3.18 -11.90 -3.77
N ALA A 87 2.30 -10.93 -4.01
CA ALA A 87 2.71 -9.60 -4.44
C ALA A 87 3.54 -8.86 -3.38
N ILE A 88 3.14 -8.93 -2.10
CA ILE A 88 3.91 -8.36 -0.98
C ILE A 88 5.29 -9.01 -0.90
N ARG A 89 5.37 -10.33 -1.01
CA ARG A 89 6.63 -11.07 -0.97
C ARG A 89 7.56 -10.67 -2.12
N SER A 90 7.02 -10.57 -3.33
CA SER A 90 7.78 -10.12 -4.50
C SER A 90 8.30 -8.70 -4.32
N LYS A 91 7.46 -7.77 -3.83
CA LYS A 91 7.87 -6.40 -3.49
C LYS A 91 8.95 -6.39 -2.42
N GLN A 92 8.84 -7.20 -1.37
CA GLN A 92 9.87 -7.30 -0.33
C GLN A 92 11.19 -7.81 -0.89
N ALA A 93 11.17 -8.85 -1.73
CA ALA A 93 12.37 -9.37 -2.39
C ALA A 93 13.05 -8.30 -3.26
N ASN A 94 12.26 -7.57 -4.06
CA ASN A 94 12.74 -6.47 -4.90
C ASN A 94 13.31 -5.30 -4.05
N ASN A 95 12.65 -4.94 -2.95
CA ASN A 95 13.11 -3.86 -2.07
C ASN A 95 14.37 -4.26 -1.27
N LYS A 96 14.50 -5.55 -0.92
CA LYS A 96 15.71 -6.10 -0.29
C LYS A 96 16.90 -6.12 -1.26
N ALA A 97 16.67 -6.39 -2.54
CA ALA A 97 17.70 -6.25 -3.58
C ALA A 97 18.13 -4.78 -3.79
N LYS A 98 17.18 -3.83 -3.75
CA LYS A 98 17.47 -2.40 -3.87
C LYS A 98 18.22 -1.83 -2.66
N THR A 99 17.97 -2.37 -1.46
CA THR A 99 18.71 -2.00 -0.24
C THR A 99 20.07 -2.70 -0.14
N ALA A 100 20.23 -3.91 -0.67
CA ALA A 100 21.52 -4.58 -0.79
C ALA A 100 22.43 -3.98 -1.88
N ALA A 101 21.85 -3.36 -2.92
CA ALA A 101 22.60 -2.56 -3.90
C ALA A 101 22.96 -1.15 -3.39
N GLY A 102 22.55 -0.80 -2.17
CA GLY A 102 22.85 0.46 -1.49
C GLY A 102 24.15 0.41 -0.68
N GLN A 103 25.26 -0.02 -1.28
CA GLN A 103 26.56 0.55 -0.90
C GLN A 103 26.76 1.82 -1.74
N PRO A 104 26.65 3.04 -1.18
CA PRO A 104 27.59 4.05 -1.58
C PRO A 104 28.94 3.57 -1.05
N LYS A 105 29.76 2.96 -1.90
CA LYS A 105 31.21 2.95 -1.65
C LYS A 105 31.62 4.43 -1.61
N PRO A 106 32.08 5.00 -0.47
CA PRO A 106 32.79 6.26 -0.53
C PRO A 106 34.12 5.89 -1.21
N THR A 107 34.19 6.09 -2.52
CA THR A 107 35.47 6.08 -3.22
C THR A 107 36.29 7.18 -2.60
N VAL A 108 37.28 6.76 -1.81
CA VAL A 108 38.44 7.56 -1.43
C VAL A 108 38.92 8.33 -2.66
N GLN A 109 38.67 9.63 -2.70
CA GLN A 109 39.38 10.54 -3.59
C GLN A 109 40.04 11.59 -2.71
N ALA A 110 41.37 11.49 -2.73
CA ALA A 110 42.31 12.31 -2.00
C ALA A 110 42.07 13.81 -2.22
N ALA A 111 42.31 14.58 -1.17
CA ALA A 111 42.42 16.02 -1.23
C ALA A 111 43.50 16.46 -2.25
N PRO A 112 43.27 17.60 -2.92
CA PRO A 112 44.33 18.55 -3.15
C PRO A 112 43.99 19.85 -2.42
N THR A 113 44.72 20.10 -1.33
CA THR A 113 44.76 21.42 -0.68
C THR A 113 45.43 22.40 -1.63
N ILE A 114 44.65 23.22 -2.33
CA ILE A 114 45.18 24.41 -3.01
C ILE A 114 45.31 25.51 -1.94
N LYS A 115 46.54 25.72 -1.45
CA LYS A 115 46.91 26.91 -0.69
C LYS A 115 47.36 27.97 -1.68
N LEU A 116 46.47 28.88 -2.05
CA LEU A 116 46.86 30.12 -2.74
C LEU A 116 47.10 31.19 -1.66
N LYS A 117 48.36 31.39 -1.28
CA LYS A 117 48.81 32.57 -0.53
C LYS A 117 49.38 33.57 -1.53
N THR A 118 48.72 34.70 -1.70
CA THR A 118 49.31 35.90 -2.30
C THR A 118 49.09 37.05 -1.32
N SER A 119 50.09 37.23 -0.46
CA SER A 119 50.30 38.48 0.27
C SER A 119 50.75 39.53 -0.75
N PHE A 120 49.94 40.55 -0.94
CA PHE A 120 50.36 41.82 -1.51
C PHE A 120 49.60 42.89 -0.75
N PHE A 121 50.15 43.36 0.37
CA PHE A 121 50.12 44.71 0.95
C PHE A 121 50.86 44.65 2.29
#